data_AF-A0A0B2PSI4-F1
#
_entry.id   AF-A0A0B2PSI4-F1
#
_cell.length_a   1.000
_cell.length_b   1.000
_cell.length_c   1.000
_cell.angle_alpha   90.00
_cell.angle_beta   90.00
_cell.angle_gamma   90.00
#
_symmetry.space_group_name_H-M   'P 1'
#
loop_
_entity.id
_entity.type
_entity.pdbx_description
1 polymer ?
#
loop_
_entity_poly.entity_id
_entity_poly.type
_entity_poly.pdbx_seq_one_letter_code
_entity_poly.pdbx_strand_id
1 'polypeptide(L)'
;MQVEILFPISLKRSFPLSVHSLRYEASDRFNINSQLEHLQAKYVGTGHADLNRFEWAVNIQRDSYASYIGHYPLLGFFAIAENESIGRERYSFMQEKDLYIGLLRVERGRLEIWIK
;
A
#
# COMPACT_ATOMS: atom_id res chain seq x y z
N MET A 1 -33.68 -60.34 7.53
CA MET A 1 -32.39 -60.77 6.94
C MET A 1 -31.73 -59.54 6.35
N GLN A 2 -30.59 -59.15 6.91
CA GLN A 2 -29.62 -58.30 6.24
C GLN A 2 -29.14 -58.98 4.96
N VAL A 3 -28.96 -58.22 3.90
CA VAL A 3 -27.93 -58.50 2.89
C VAL A 3 -27.37 -57.17 2.42
N GLU A 4 -26.10 -56.98 2.73
CA GLU A 4 -25.28 -55.81 2.44
C GLU A 4 -24.57 -55.95 1.08
N ILE A 5 -24.49 -54.81 0.38
CA ILE A 5 -23.41 -54.32 -0.51
C ILE A 5 -23.26 -54.95 -1.92
N LEU A 6 -23.52 -54.09 -2.92
CA LEU A 6 -22.61 -53.94 -4.07
C LEU A 6 -22.62 -52.46 -4.52
N PHE A 7 -21.59 -51.69 -4.13
CA PHE A 7 -21.31 -50.38 -4.72
C PHE A 7 -20.63 -50.57 -6.09
N PRO A 8 -21.06 -49.89 -7.16
CA PRO A 8 -20.22 -49.66 -8.32
C PRO A 8 -19.64 -48.24 -8.32
N ILE A 9 -18.34 -48.21 -8.60
CA ILE A 9 -17.48 -47.08 -8.89
C ILE A 9 -17.99 -46.31 -10.13
N SER A 10 -17.80 -44.98 -10.09
CA SER A 10 -17.89 -44.02 -11.21
C SER A 10 -19.19 -43.20 -11.33
N LEU A 11 -19.29 -42.11 -10.56
CA LEU A 11 -19.82 -40.86 -11.10
C LEU A 11 -19.26 -39.68 -10.30
N LYS A 12 -18.32 -38.93 -10.91
CA LYS A 12 -18.04 -37.55 -10.50
C LYS A 12 -19.33 -36.74 -10.73
N ARG A 13 -20.27 -36.74 -9.78
CA ARG A 13 -21.29 -35.69 -9.75
C ARG A 13 -20.62 -34.46 -9.20
N SER A 14 -20.06 -33.67 -10.11
CA SER A 14 -19.84 -32.25 -9.91
C SER A 14 -21.16 -31.67 -9.40
N PHE A 15 -21.25 -31.43 -8.10
CA PHE A 15 -22.34 -30.65 -7.54
C PHE A 15 -22.35 -29.30 -8.28
N PRO A 16 -23.45 -28.89 -8.93
CA PRO A 16 -23.51 -27.57 -9.51
C PRO A 16 -23.57 -26.59 -8.33
N LEU A 17 -22.44 -25.92 -8.04
CA LEU A 17 -22.46 -24.68 -7.29
C LEU A 17 -23.44 -23.76 -8.02
N SER A 18 -24.57 -23.46 -7.39
CA SER A 18 -25.61 -22.60 -7.95
C SER A 18 -24.98 -21.33 -8.50
N VAL A 19 -25.15 -21.05 -9.79
CA VAL A 19 -24.64 -19.83 -10.45
C VAL A 19 -25.11 -18.54 -9.76
N HIS A 20 -26.24 -18.59 -9.04
CA HIS A 20 -26.70 -17.49 -8.19
C HIS A 20 -25.84 -17.32 -6.92
N SER A 21 -25.41 -18.42 -6.30
CA SER A 21 -24.51 -18.42 -5.15
C SER A 21 -23.14 -17.87 -5.52
N LEU A 22 -22.59 -18.29 -6.67
CA LEU A 22 -21.30 -17.80 -7.18
C LEU A 22 -21.35 -16.32 -7.57
N ARG A 23 -22.49 -15.83 -8.09
CA ARG A 23 -22.69 -14.40 -8.38
C ARG A 23 -22.75 -13.55 -7.12
N TYR A 24 -23.39 -14.04 -6.06
CA TYR A 24 -23.45 -13.33 -4.78
C TYR A 24 -22.04 -13.20 -4.17
N GLU A 25 -21.30 -14.30 -4.12
CA GLU A 25 -19.93 -14.31 -3.60
C GLU A 25 -19.00 -13.41 -4.43
N ALA A 26 -19.09 -13.42 -5.77
CA ALA A 26 -18.31 -12.53 -6.64
C ALA A 26 -18.68 -11.04 -6.46
N SER A 27 -19.96 -10.72 -6.28
CA SER A 27 -20.44 -9.35 -6.05
C SER A 27 -19.96 -8.81 -4.69
N ASP A 28 -20.01 -9.63 -3.64
CA ASP A 28 -19.53 -9.26 -2.32
C ASP A 28 -18.01 -9.03 -2.32
N ARG A 29 -17.26 -9.84 -3.07
CA ARG A 29 -15.80 -9.66 -3.24
C ARG A 29 -15.46 -8.38 -4.00
N PHE A 30 -16.21 -8.03 -5.04
CA PHE A 30 -16.02 -6.77 -5.76
C PHE A 30 -16.32 -5.55 -4.87
N ASN A 31 -17.38 -5.61 -4.07
CA ASN A 31 -17.72 -4.57 -3.10
C ASN A 31 -16.62 -4.38 -2.03
N ILE A 32 -16.07 -5.47 -1.51
CA ILE A 32 -14.95 -5.43 -0.55
C ILE A 32 -13.72 -4.78 -1.18
N ASN A 33 -13.36 -5.16 -2.41
CA ASN A 33 -12.19 -4.60 -3.09
C ASN A 33 -12.33 -3.09 -3.34
N SER A 34 -13.52 -2.63 -3.76
CA SER A 34 -13.76 -1.19 -3.95
C SER A 34 -13.64 -0.38 -2.65
N GLN A 35 -14.10 -0.93 -1.52
CA GLN A 35 -13.94 -0.28 -0.21
C GLN A 35 -12.47 -0.22 0.22
N LEU A 36 -11.70 -1.29 -0.04
CA LEU A 36 -10.28 -1.34 0.27
C LEU A 36 -9.49 -0.32 -0.56
N GLU A 37 -9.77 -0.20 -1.86
CA GLU A 37 -9.16 0.80 -2.74
C GLU A 37 -9.48 2.22 -2.27
N HIS A 38 -10.72 2.48 -1.84
CA HIS A 38 -11.10 3.77 -1.29
C HIS A 38 -10.31 4.13 -0.02
N LEU A 39 -10.11 3.17 0.88
CA LEU A 39 -9.33 3.37 2.10
C LEU A 39 -7.84 3.58 1.80
N GLN A 40 -7.29 2.82 0.85
CA GLN A 40 -5.91 2.97 0.39
C GLN A 40 -5.65 4.33 -0.27
N ALA A 41 -6.62 4.87 -1.01
CA ALA A 41 -6.55 6.22 -1.56
C ALA A 41 -6.59 7.31 -0.47
N LYS A 42 -7.26 7.05 0.65
CA LYS A 42 -7.38 7.99 1.77
C LYS A 42 -6.12 8.05 2.64
N TYR A 43 -5.50 6.90 2.90
CA TYR A 43 -4.34 6.78 3.78
C TYR A 43 -3.08 6.46 2.97
N VAL A 44 -2.31 7.51 2.66
CA VAL A 44 -1.06 7.38 1.93
C VAL A 44 -0.07 6.52 2.72
N GLY A 45 0.55 5.54 2.05
CA GLY A 45 1.50 4.60 2.66
C GLY A 45 0.89 3.25 3.04
N THR A 46 -0.43 3.06 2.89
CA THR A 46 -1.09 1.78 3.14
C THR A 46 -0.70 0.76 2.07
N GLY A 47 -0.14 -0.37 2.47
CA GLY A 47 0.33 -1.39 1.54
C GLY A 47 -0.78 -2.26 0.91
N HIS A 48 -0.45 -2.89 -0.21
CA HIS A 48 -1.27 -3.91 -0.88
C HIS A 48 -0.39 -5.07 -1.36
N ALA A 49 -1.01 -6.19 -1.76
CA ALA A 49 -0.28 -7.42 -2.13
C ALA A 49 0.69 -7.23 -3.31
N ASP A 50 0.35 -6.33 -4.24
CA ASP A 50 1.15 -6.04 -5.44
C ASP A 50 2.14 -4.88 -5.23
N LEU A 51 2.36 -4.42 -4.00
CA LEU A 51 3.19 -3.26 -3.72
C LEU A 51 4.68 -3.58 -3.99
N ASN A 52 5.33 -2.73 -4.78
CA ASN A 52 6.73 -2.95 -5.15
C ASN A 52 7.68 -2.60 -3.98
N ARG A 53 8.79 -3.33 -3.85
CA ARG A 53 9.82 -3.08 -2.82
C ARG A 53 10.31 -1.63 -2.82
N PHE A 54 10.39 -1.01 -4.01
CA PHE A 54 10.79 0.39 -4.14
C PHE A 54 9.75 1.35 -3.54
N GLU A 55 8.47 1.17 -3.87
CA GLU A 55 7.38 2.00 -3.32
C GLU A 55 7.28 1.86 -1.81
N TRP A 56 7.51 0.64 -1.30
CA TRP A 56 7.55 0.41 0.15
C TRP A 56 8.69 1.20 0.80
N ALA A 57 9.90 1.08 0.26
CA ALA A 57 11.08 1.75 0.79
C ALA A 57 10.90 3.28 0.79
N VAL A 58 10.32 3.85 -0.27
CA VAL A 58 10.02 5.28 -0.35
C VAL A 58 8.99 5.70 0.71
N ASN A 59 7.94 4.91 0.94
CA ASN A 59 6.97 5.20 2.00
C ASN A 59 7.63 5.21 3.39
N ILE A 60 8.48 4.23 3.69
CA ILE A 60 9.21 4.15 4.97
C ILE A 60 10.16 5.34 5.13
N GLN A 61 10.90 5.68 4.09
CA GLN A 61 11.83 6.81 4.11
C GLN A 61 11.07 8.14 4.33
N ARG A 62 9.93 8.33 3.65
CA ARG A 62 9.08 9.51 3.80
C ARG A 62 8.61 9.69 5.24
N ASP A 63 8.14 8.62 5.86
CA ASP A 63 7.62 8.64 7.23
C ASP A 63 8.75 8.83 8.25
N SER A 64 9.94 8.29 7.97
CA SER A 64 11.14 8.55 8.77
C SER A 64 11.52 10.03 8.77
N TYR A 65 11.65 10.65 7.60
CA TYR A 65 11.93 12.10 7.53
C TYR A 65 10.79 12.97 8.08
N ALA A 66 9.53 12.53 8.02
CA ALA A 66 8.42 13.21 8.69
C ALA A 66 8.62 13.23 10.21
N SER A 67 9.06 12.11 10.77
CA SER A 67 9.42 11.99 12.18
C SER A 67 10.64 12.84 12.54
N TYR A 68 11.67 12.89 11.67
CA TYR A 68 12.88 13.69 11.92
C TYR A 68 12.57 15.18 12.05
N ILE A 69 11.73 15.72 11.16
CA ILE A 69 11.32 17.13 11.22
C ILE A 69 10.33 17.40 12.36
N GLY A 70 9.40 16.46 12.63
CA GLY A 70 8.36 16.60 13.64
C GLY A 70 8.87 16.51 15.08
N HIS A 71 9.93 15.73 15.34
CA HIS A 71 10.51 15.56 16.66
C HIS A 71 11.74 16.45 16.85
N TYR A 72 11.57 17.54 17.60
CA TYR A 72 12.64 18.50 17.86
C TYR A 72 13.96 17.90 18.39
N PRO A 73 13.96 16.92 19.32
CA PRO A 73 15.20 16.31 19.81
C PRO A 73 15.97 15.55 18.71
N LEU A 74 15.23 14.92 17.80
CA LEU A 74 15.79 14.10 16.73
C LEU A 74 16.40 15.00 15.65
N LEU A 75 15.70 16.07 15.28
CA LEU A 75 16.23 17.11 14.42
C LEU A 75 17.49 17.77 15.00
N GLY A 76 17.48 18.09 16.30
CA GLY A 76 18.64 18.67 16.99
C GLY A 76 19.85 17.73 16.99
N PHE A 77 19.62 16.43 17.15
CA PHE A 77 20.66 15.42 17.05
C PHE A 77 21.35 15.43 15.67
N PHE A 78 20.57 15.46 14.58
CA PHE A 78 21.12 15.55 13.22
C PHE A 78 21.86 16.88 12.97
N ALA A 79 21.30 18.00 13.42
CA ALA A 79 21.95 19.30 13.29
C ALA A 79 23.31 19.37 14.01
N ILE A 80 23.43 18.73 15.18
CA ILE A 80 24.71 18.63 15.90
C ILE A 80 25.69 17.70 15.17
N ALA A 81 25.20 16.55 14.67
CA ALA A 81 26.03 15.58 13.97
C ALA A 81 26.61 16.13 12.66
N GLU A 82 25.81 16.89 11.90
CA GLU A 82 26.21 17.49 10.62
C GLU A 82 26.86 18.88 10.79
N ASN A 83 26.84 19.43 12.02
CA ASN A 83 27.33 20.76 12.33
C ASN A 83 26.70 21.86 11.45
N GLU A 84 25.40 21.72 11.21
CA GLU A 84 24.61 22.66 10.42
C GLU A 84 23.51 23.30 11.27
N SER A 85 23.01 24.45 10.80
CA SER A 85 21.90 25.11 11.50
C SER A 85 20.63 24.24 11.41
N ILE A 86 19.86 24.19 12.50
CA ILE A 86 18.58 23.46 12.56
C ILE A 86 17.63 23.85 11.42
N GLY A 87 17.67 25.12 10.99
CA GLY A 87 16.87 25.61 9.85
C GLY A 87 17.31 25.03 8.51
N ARG A 88 18.63 24.87 8.30
CA ARG A 88 19.17 24.24 7.09
C ARG A 88 18.87 22.75 7.05
N GLU A 89 19.02 22.04 8.17
CA GLU A 89 18.66 20.62 8.27
C GLU A 89 17.18 20.37 7.95
N ARG A 90 16.28 21.19 8.50
CA ARG A 90 14.85 21.13 8.15
C ARG A 90 14.62 21.31 6.66
N TYR A 91 15.29 22.29 6.05
CA TYR A 91 15.16 22.55 4.62
C TYR A 91 15.73 21.40 3.79
N SER A 92 16.86 20.84 4.20
CA SER A 92 17.49 19.67 3.58
C SER A 92 16.54 18.47 3.55
N PHE A 93 15.98 18.09 4.72
CA PHE A 93 15.01 17.00 4.82
C PHE A 93 13.68 17.28 4.11
N MET A 94 13.27 18.54 3.95
CA MET A 94 12.10 18.89 3.14
C MET A 94 12.38 18.73 1.64
N GLN A 95 13.54 19.17 1.16
CA GLN A 95 13.90 19.04 -0.25
C GLN A 95 14.18 17.59 -0.66
N GLU A 96 14.80 16.82 0.22
CA GLU A 96 15.06 15.40 -0.04
C GLU A 96 13.73 14.66 -0.24
N LYS A 97 12.70 14.95 0.56
CA LYS A 97 11.35 14.43 0.31
C LYS A 97 10.89 14.75 -1.11
N ASP A 98 10.95 16.02 -1.53
CA ASP A 98 10.47 16.47 -2.84
C ASP A 98 11.17 15.77 -4.02
N LEU A 99 12.45 15.42 -3.89
CA LEU A 99 13.18 14.66 -4.91
C LEU A 99 12.69 13.21 -5.02
N TYR A 100 12.44 12.54 -3.89
CA TYR A 100 11.98 11.15 -3.86
C TYR A 100 10.53 10.99 -4.36
N ILE A 101 9.62 11.92 -4.02
CA ILE A 101 8.28 11.98 -4.65
C ILE A 101 8.33 12.49 -6.10
N GLY A 102 9.32 13.32 -6.44
CA GLY A 102 9.55 13.83 -7.80
C GLY A 102 9.94 12.73 -8.79
N LEU A 103 10.79 11.78 -8.40
CA LEU A 103 11.15 10.63 -9.26
C LEU A 103 9.95 9.73 -9.56
N LEU A 104 9.05 9.51 -8.59
CA LEU A 104 7.77 8.82 -8.82
C LEU A 104 6.76 9.63 -9.66
N ARG A 105 6.91 10.96 -9.73
CA ARG A 105 6.06 11.83 -10.56
C ARG A 105 6.60 11.97 -12.00
N VAL A 106 7.91 11.88 -12.21
CA VAL A 106 8.52 11.96 -13.55
C VAL A 106 8.12 10.76 -14.43
N GLU A 107 7.87 9.58 -13.86
CA GLU A 107 7.37 8.42 -14.62
C GLU A 107 5.87 8.51 -15.01
N ARG A 108 5.10 9.44 -14.43
CA ARG A 108 3.73 9.74 -14.85
C ARG A 108 3.66 11.12 -15.46
N GLY A 109 4.00 11.20 -16.74
CA GLY A 109 4.02 12.42 -17.55
C GLY A 109 2.87 13.39 -17.26
N ARG A 110 3.11 14.34 -16.35
CA ARG A 110 2.46 15.65 -16.24
C ARG A 110 3.26 16.49 -15.25
N LEU A 111 4.19 17.27 -15.78
CA LEU A 111 4.87 18.33 -15.07
C LEU A 111 3.88 19.47 -14.84
N GLU A 112 3.10 19.41 -13.77
CA GLU A 112 2.54 20.63 -13.19
C GLU A 112 3.10 20.83 -11.78
N ILE A 113 4.05 21.76 -11.76
CA ILE A 113 4.58 22.44 -10.59
C ILE A 113 3.43 23.20 -9.97
N TRP A 114 2.90 22.73 -8.85
CA TRP A 114 2.06 23.53 -7.96
C TRP A 114 2.89 23.95 -6.75
N ILE A 115 3.82 24.85 -7.00
CA ILE A 115 4.28 25.84 -6.03
C ILE A 115 3.95 27.20 -6.63
N LYS A 116 2.72 27.65 -6.36
CA LYS A 116 2.33 29.05 -6.21
C LYS A 116 1.34 29.11 -5.05
#